data_AF-A0A1T4W283-F1
#
_entry.id   AF-A0A1T4W283-F1
#
_cell.length_a   1.000
_cell.length_b   1.000
_cell.length_c   1.000
_cell.angle_alpha   90.00
_cell.angle_beta   90.00
_cell.angle_gamma   90.00
#
_symmetry.space_group_name_H-M   'P 1'
#
loop_
_entity.id
_entity.type
_entity.pdbx_description
1 polymer ?
#
loop_
_entity_poly.entity_id
_entity_poly.type
_entity_poly.pdbx_seq_one_letter_code
_entity_poly.pdbx_strand_id
1 'polypeptide(L)'
;MRYLKLRTDSKRIRKCGGTYVTPLIVDAPRRYAPNAAKKETALKRKKCQLITGAHDSGKTRWLSRLYDARDNIWGKKTQPVKLDGLMPLSSWIEIDDIDKWYATWKEKEENVTPWHKLNLQQKADLLSEYLANTDAMLFIDDAHKLTGRKAQIARKCMLAATLWLVAVSEEGRLPPSIRPLVDRRTPQITNLESDVSYDNTKVLIWSLVALCIVAGAWEAGAVLGGLQMLGTGRRASRAD
;
A
#
# COMPACT_ATOMS: atom_id res chain seq x y z
N MET A 1 3.21 18.09 -3.89
CA MET A 1 4.02 16.85 -3.85
C MET A 1 4.17 16.32 -2.44
N ARG A 2 4.06 15.00 -2.26
CA ARG A 2 4.20 14.32 -0.96
C ARG A 2 5.22 13.18 -1.03
N TYR A 3 6.16 13.10 -0.08
CA TYR A 3 7.19 12.05 -0.06
C TYR A 3 7.61 11.62 1.36
N LEU A 4 8.21 10.42 1.46
CA LEU A 4 8.69 9.85 2.73
C LEU A 4 10.11 10.31 3.04
N LYS A 5 10.29 10.92 4.21
CA LYS A 5 11.59 11.21 4.80
C LYS A 5 11.79 10.36 6.04
N LEU A 6 12.84 9.55 6.05
CA LEU A 6 13.26 8.80 7.22
C LEU A 6 14.31 9.63 7.96
N ARG A 7 13.94 10.19 9.11
CA ARG A 7 14.86 10.98 9.94
C ARG A 7 15.52 10.05 10.96
N THR A 8 16.81 9.82 10.80
CA THR A 8 17.61 9.12 11.81
C THR A 8 17.91 10.08 12.96
N ASP A 9 17.58 9.66 14.17
CA ASP A 9 17.93 10.38 15.39
C ASP A 9 19.26 9.82 15.92
N SER A 10 20.30 10.65 15.92
CA SER A 10 21.63 10.25 16.39
C SER A 10 21.71 10.14 17.92
N LYS A 11 20.79 10.78 18.65
CA LYS A 11 20.80 10.79 20.11
C LYS A 11 19.98 9.67 20.73
N ARG A 12 19.08 9.05 19.95
CA ARG A 12 18.19 7.99 20.43
C ARG A 12 18.60 6.65 19.83
N ILE A 13 18.98 5.73 20.71
CA ILE A 13 19.28 4.33 20.38
C ILE A 13 18.11 3.46 20.85
N ARG A 14 17.75 2.44 20.08
CA ARG A 14 16.74 1.46 20.48
C ARG A 14 17.29 0.45 21.46
N LYS A 15 16.38 -0.23 22.19
CA LYS A 15 16.74 -1.39 23.03
C LYS A 15 17.52 -2.48 22.27
N CYS A 16 17.29 -2.63 20.96
CA CYS A 16 18.02 -3.57 20.12
C CYS A 16 19.40 -3.06 19.63
N GLY A 17 19.87 -1.90 20.10
CA GLY A 17 21.14 -1.28 19.68
C GLY A 17 21.06 -0.52 18.35
N GLY A 18 19.98 -0.64 17.58
CA GLY A 18 19.80 0.07 16.31
C GLY A 18 19.48 1.55 16.47
N THR A 19 19.76 2.34 15.42
CA THR A 19 19.43 3.78 15.37
C THR A 19 17.91 3.99 15.37
N TYR A 20 17.44 5.01 16.10
CA TYR A 20 16.02 5.33 16.10
C TYR A 20 15.64 6.13 14.84
N VAL A 21 14.80 5.55 14.00
CA VAL A 21 14.28 6.23 12.79
C VAL A 21 12.86 6.72 13.01
N THR A 22 12.62 7.98 12.63
CA THR A 22 11.30 8.60 12.60
C THR A 22 10.84 8.78 11.15
N PRO A 23 9.79 8.04 10.71
CA PRO A 23 9.18 8.26 9.41
C PRO A 23 8.35 9.55 9.43
N LEU A 24 8.67 10.46 8.51
CA LEU A 24 8.01 11.74 8.32
C LEU A 24 7.40 11.78 6.91
N ILE A 25 6.13 12.14 6.84
CA ILE A 25 5.43 12.52 5.62
C ILE A 25 5.74 14.00 5.37
N VAL A 26 6.39 14.29 4.26
CA VAL A 26 6.75 15.66 3.89
C VAL A 26 5.83 16.12 2.77
N ASP A 27 5.09 17.18 3.04
CA ASP A 27 4.33 17.93 2.03
C ASP A 27 5.19 19.09 1.54
N ALA A 28 5.43 19.14 0.23
CA ALA A 28 6.18 20.20 -0.42
C ALA A 28 5.38 20.77 -1.60
N PRO A 29 5.35 22.11 -1.78
CA PRO A 29 4.62 22.74 -2.87
C PRO A 29 5.23 22.43 -4.25
N ARG A 30 6.56 22.26 -4.31
CA ARG A 30 7.31 21.95 -5.54
C ARG A 30 8.56 21.15 -5.25
N ARG A 31 9.16 20.61 -6.31
CA ARG A 31 10.44 19.90 -6.23
C ARG A 31 11.51 20.87 -5.72
N TYR A 32 12.31 20.42 -4.75
CA TYR A 32 13.35 21.23 -4.11
C TYR A 32 12.84 22.51 -3.42
N ALA A 33 11.62 22.51 -2.88
CA ALA A 33 11.14 23.63 -2.05
C ALA A 33 12.10 23.90 -0.87
N PRO A 34 12.25 25.17 -0.43
CA PRO A 34 13.01 25.50 0.76
C PRO A 34 12.37 24.87 2.01
N ASN A 35 13.17 24.60 3.05
CA ASN A 35 12.68 23.88 4.24
C ASN A 35 11.54 24.63 4.97
N ALA A 36 11.55 25.97 4.95
CA ALA A 36 10.48 26.79 5.55
C ALA A 36 9.11 26.56 4.89
N ALA A 37 9.07 26.14 3.62
CA ALA A 37 7.84 25.88 2.89
C ALA A 37 7.38 24.41 2.98
N LYS A 38 8.14 23.55 3.68
CA LYS A 38 7.80 22.13 3.83
C LYS A 38 7.02 21.92 5.12
N LYS A 39 5.95 21.15 5.05
CA LYS A 39 5.24 20.66 6.22
C LYS A 39 5.63 19.22 6.49
N GLU A 40 6.28 18.97 7.61
CA GLU A 40 6.65 17.62 8.06
C GLU A 40 5.62 17.12 9.07
N THR A 41 5.00 15.97 8.80
CA THR A 41 4.10 15.30 9.73
C THR A 41 4.60 13.90 10.03
N ALA A 42 4.55 13.47 11.30
CA ALA A 42 5.02 12.14 11.67
C ALA A 42 4.01 11.05 11.25
N LEU A 43 4.50 9.94 10.70
CA LEU A 43 3.68 8.77 10.45
C LEU A 43 3.32 8.09 11.79
N LYS A 44 2.03 7.80 11.99
CA LYS A 44 1.47 7.23 13.22
C LYS A 44 1.84 5.75 13.31
N ARG A 45 2.91 5.44 14.04
CA ARG A 45 3.48 4.08 14.14
C ARG A 45 2.56 3.01 14.71
N LYS A 46 1.54 3.40 15.48
CA LYS A 46 0.56 2.49 16.10
C LYS A 46 -0.75 2.38 15.31
N LYS A 47 -0.89 3.11 14.21
CA LYS A 47 -2.07 3.04 13.34
C LYS A 47 -1.70 2.36 12.02
N CYS A 48 -2.63 1.57 11.49
CA CYS A 48 -2.54 1.04 10.14
C CYS A 48 -2.42 2.17 9.11
N GLN A 49 -1.77 1.88 7.99
CA GLN A 49 -1.44 2.87 6.97
C GLN A 49 -2.07 2.47 5.64
N LEU A 50 -2.78 3.40 5.01
CA LEU A 50 -3.27 3.25 3.64
C LEU A 50 -2.57 4.30 2.77
N ILE A 51 -1.72 3.84 1.86
CA ILE A 51 -0.99 4.69 0.92
C ILE A 51 -1.74 4.63 -0.41
N THR A 52 -2.33 5.75 -0.81
CA THR A 52 -3.04 5.91 -2.08
C THR A 52 -2.21 6.76 -3.04
N GLY A 53 -2.48 6.69 -4.33
CA GLY A 53 -1.82 7.53 -5.33
C GLY A 53 -1.86 6.92 -6.72
N ALA A 54 -1.71 7.72 -7.77
CA ALA A 54 -1.76 7.23 -9.15
C ALA A 54 -0.61 6.23 -9.46
N HIS A 55 -0.63 5.64 -10.65
CA HIS A 55 0.50 4.87 -11.17
C HIS A 55 1.78 5.74 -11.13
N ASP A 56 2.92 5.12 -10.83
CA ASP A 56 4.24 5.77 -10.72
C ASP A 56 4.38 6.91 -9.68
N SER A 57 3.40 7.11 -8.79
CA SER A 57 3.51 8.06 -7.66
C SER A 57 4.51 7.64 -6.57
N GLY A 58 5.15 6.48 -6.70
CA GLY A 58 6.16 5.98 -5.76
C GLY A 58 5.62 5.20 -4.57
N LYS A 59 4.39 4.65 -4.64
CA LYS A 59 3.76 3.83 -3.58
C LYS A 59 4.62 2.63 -3.16
N THR A 60 5.04 1.81 -4.13
CA THR A 60 5.93 0.66 -3.92
C THR A 60 7.25 1.06 -3.28
N ARG A 61 7.84 2.18 -3.74
CA ARG A 61 9.08 2.72 -3.15
C ARG A 61 8.86 3.19 -1.72
N TRP A 62 7.73 3.84 -1.44
CA TRP A 62 7.36 4.27 -0.09
C TRP A 62 7.24 3.06 0.84
N LEU A 63 6.51 2.04 0.41
CA LEU A 63 6.25 0.82 1.17
C LEU A 63 7.53 0.02 1.39
N SER A 64 8.36 -0.14 0.36
CA SER A 64 9.66 -0.84 0.45
C SER A 64 10.61 -0.13 1.41
N ARG A 65 10.71 1.19 1.38
CA ARG A 65 11.55 1.93 2.34
C ARG A 65 11.08 1.78 3.79
N LEU A 66 9.77 1.65 4.03
CA LEU A 66 9.24 1.35 5.36
C LEU A 66 9.51 -0.10 5.77
N TYR A 67 9.46 -1.03 4.82
CA TYR A 67 9.81 -2.43 5.04
C TYR A 67 11.28 -2.59 5.42
N ASP A 68 12.20 -1.95 4.68
CA ASP A 68 13.64 -2.03 4.93
C ASP A 68 14.02 -1.38 6.27
N ALA A 69 13.40 -0.24 6.58
CA ALA A 69 13.67 0.49 7.83
C ALA A 69 12.85 -0.02 9.03
N ARG A 70 12.10 -1.13 8.90
CA ARG A 70 11.10 -1.56 9.89
C ARG A 70 11.69 -1.74 11.29
N ASP A 71 12.86 -2.36 11.40
CA ASP A 71 13.49 -2.64 12.69
C ASP A 71 13.90 -1.35 13.40
N ASN A 72 14.28 -0.33 12.62
CA ASN A 72 14.64 0.99 13.14
C ASN A 72 13.42 1.85 13.49
N ILE A 73 12.23 1.57 12.94
CA ILE A 73 10.97 2.31 13.16
C ILE A 73 10.08 1.68 14.24
N TRP A 74 9.97 0.35 14.26
CA TRP A 74 9.10 -0.40 15.16
C TRP A 74 9.87 -1.26 16.16
N GLY A 75 11.19 -1.41 16.00
CA GLY A 75 12.01 -2.34 16.78
C GLY A 75 12.14 -3.69 16.05
N LYS A 76 13.13 -4.49 16.45
CA LYS A 76 13.33 -5.84 15.92
C LYS A 76 12.11 -6.69 16.29
N LYS A 77 11.28 -6.99 15.30
CA LYS A 77 10.08 -7.83 15.41
C LYS A 77 10.28 -9.12 14.61
N THR A 78 9.35 -10.05 14.77
CA THR A 78 9.21 -11.23 13.90
C THR A 78 9.13 -10.79 12.44
N GLN A 79 9.62 -11.65 11.54
CA GLN A 79 9.68 -11.33 10.12
C GLN A 79 8.29 -10.96 9.57
N PRO A 80 8.17 -9.82 8.89
CA PRO A 80 6.90 -9.35 8.36
C PRO A 80 6.43 -10.20 7.16
N VAL A 81 5.12 -10.26 6.97
CA VAL A 81 4.51 -10.84 5.78
C VAL A 81 4.40 -9.76 4.70
N LYS A 82 4.92 -10.03 3.49
CA LYS A 82 4.77 -9.15 2.32
C LYS A 82 3.88 -9.83 1.28
N LEU A 83 2.77 -9.20 0.95
CA LEU A 83 1.84 -9.63 -0.08
C LEU A 83 1.90 -8.64 -1.24
N ASP A 84 2.38 -9.08 -2.38
CA ASP A 84 2.41 -8.28 -3.60
C ASP A 84 1.31 -8.77 -4.55
N GLY A 85 0.40 -7.87 -4.96
CA GLY A 85 -0.70 -8.19 -5.85
C GLY A 85 -0.26 -8.73 -7.22
N LEU A 86 0.87 -8.23 -7.74
CA LEU A 86 1.43 -8.60 -9.03
C LEU A 86 2.18 -9.94 -8.96
N MET A 87 2.86 -10.23 -7.85
CA MET A 87 3.68 -11.43 -7.72
C MET A 87 2.84 -12.70 -7.51
N PRO A 88 3.30 -13.88 -7.97
CA PRO A 88 2.58 -15.14 -7.77
C PRO A 88 2.49 -15.52 -6.28
N LEU A 89 1.54 -16.38 -5.93
CA LEU A 89 1.29 -16.78 -4.54
C LEU A 89 2.51 -17.44 -3.87
N SER A 90 3.40 -18.08 -4.63
CA SER A 90 4.66 -18.64 -4.14
C SER A 90 5.53 -17.61 -3.43
N SER A 91 5.64 -16.40 -4.00
CA SER A 91 6.46 -15.32 -3.43
C SER A 91 5.98 -14.85 -2.05
N TRP A 92 4.70 -15.06 -1.70
CA TRP A 92 4.15 -14.62 -0.42
C TRP A 92 4.61 -15.49 0.76
N ILE A 93 5.18 -16.66 0.46
CA ILE A 93 5.50 -17.71 1.43
C ILE A 93 7.00 -17.77 1.70
N GLU A 94 7.79 -17.00 0.94
CA GLU A 94 9.24 -16.82 1.11
C GLU A 94 9.51 -15.91 2.32
N ILE A 95 9.21 -16.42 3.52
CA ILE A 95 9.42 -15.73 4.79
C ILE A 95 10.50 -16.47 5.56
N ASP A 96 11.54 -15.75 5.95
CA ASP A 96 12.63 -16.31 6.75
C ASP A 96 12.11 -16.90 8.07
N ASP A 97 12.61 -18.08 8.42
CA ASP A 97 12.30 -18.80 9.66
C ASP A 97 10.83 -19.23 9.84
N ILE A 98 9.97 -19.15 8.82
CA ILE A 98 8.57 -19.61 8.91
C ILE A 98 8.46 -21.11 9.21
N ASP A 99 9.37 -21.93 8.67
CA ASP A 99 9.44 -23.37 8.91
C ASP A 99 9.73 -23.68 10.39
N LYS A 100 10.61 -22.89 11.01
CA LYS A 100 10.95 -23.03 12.44
C LYS A 100 9.76 -22.64 13.30
N TRP A 101 9.11 -21.52 12.98
CA TRP A 101 7.87 -21.13 13.65
C TRP A 101 6.82 -22.25 13.55
N TYR A 102 6.60 -22.79 12.35
CA TYR A 102 5.59 -23.83 12.13
C TYR A 102 5.86 -25.08 12.95
N ALA A 103 7.13 -25.52 13.00
CA ALA A 103 7.54 -26.65 13.84
C ALA A 103 7.28 -26.40 15.33
N THR A 104 7.65 -25.21 15.85
CA THR A 104 7.40 -24.86 17.26
C THR A 104 5.92 -24.71 17.59
N TRP A 105 5.12 -24.17 16.67
CA TRP A 105 3.69 -23.98 16.87
C TRP A 105 2.93 -25.31 16.95
N LYS A 106 3.42 -26.31 16.21
CA LYS A 106 2.79 -27.63 16.07
C LYS A 106 3.46 -28.75 16.87
N GLU A 107 4.43 -28.43 17.73
CA GLU A 107 5.21 -29.39 18.51
C GLU A 107 4.36 -30.35 19.36
N LYS A 108 3.17 -29.92 19.80
CA LYS A 108 2.26 -30.71 20.65
C LYS A 108 1.28 -31.60 19.89
N GLU A 109 1.27 -31.58 18.56
CA GLU A 109 0.34 -32.37 17.75
C GLU A 109 1.06 -33.63 17.21
N GLU A 110 0.52 -34.82 17.51
CA GLU A 110 1.16 -36.11 17.18
C GLU A 110 1.20 -36.44 15.68
N ASN A 111 0.41 -35.77 14.82
CA ASN A 111 0.27 -36.06 13.39
C ASN A 111 0.40 -34.82 12.49
N VAL A 112 1.48 -34.06 12.64
CA VAL A 112 1.68 -32.82 11.89
C VAL A 112 2.40 -33.09 10.58
N THR A 113 1.82 -32.61 9.48
CA THR A 113 2.50 -32.61 8.18
C THR A 113 3.61 -31.56 8.21
N PRO A 114 4.90 -31.91 8.00
CA PRO A 114 5.98 -30.94 7.99
C PRO A 114 5.78 -29.84 6.95
N TRP A 115 6.26 -28.63 7.22
CA TRP A 115 6.06 -27.46 6.36
C TRP A 115 6.42 -27.73 4.90
N HIS A 116 7.56 -28.37 4.62
CA HIS A 116 8.01 -28.66 3.26
C HIS A 116 7.05 -29.56 2.46
N LYS A 117 6.23 -30.38 3.14
CA LYS A 117 5.23 -31.26 2.51
C LYS A 117 3.88 -30.57 2.28
N LEU A 118 3.65 -29.41 2.88
CA LEU A 118 2.41 -28.67 2.69
C LEU A 118 2.33 -28.13 1.26
N ASN A 119 1.12 -28.18 0.70
CA ASN A 119 0.87 -27.56 -0.58
C ASN A 119 0.89 -26.02 -0.46
N LEU A 120 1.01 -25.34 -1.60
CA LEU A 120 1.09 -23.88 -1.65
C LEU A 120 -0.12 -23.19 -1.00
N GLN A 121 -1.31 -23.75 -1.17
CA GLN A 121 -2.55 -23.15 -0.65
C GLN A 121 -2.63 -23.26 0.88
N GLN A 122 -2.22 -24.39 1.44
CA GLN A 122 -2.12 -24.65 2.88
C GLN A 122 -1.12 -23.70 3.51
N LYS A 123 0.08 -23.59 2.92
CA LYS A 123 1.10 -22.64 3.39
C LYS A 123 0.57 -21.20 3.38
N ALA A 124 -0.14 -20.80 2.34
CA ALA A 124 -0.68 -19.45 2.24
C ALA A 124 -1.83 -19.20 3.24
N ASP A 125 -2.66 -20.20 3.54
CA ASP A 125 -3.68 -20.10 4.59
C ASP A 125 -3.06 -19.94 5.99
N LEU A 126 -1.89 -20.55 6.23
CA LEU A 126 -1.18 -20.44 7.51
C LEU A 126 -0.56 -19.06 7.77
N LEU A 127 -0.46 -18.19 6.76
CA LEU A 127 0.04 -16.83 6.93
C LEU A 127 -0.77 -16.00 7.93
N SER A 128 -2.10 -16.20 8.00
CA SER A 128 -2.93 -15.51 8.98
C SER A 128 -2.65 -15.99 10.41
N GLU A 129 -2.42 -17.29 10.60
CA GLU A 129 -2.06 -17.85 11.91
C GLU A 129 -0.68 -17.38 12.35
N TYR A 130 0.27 -17.32 11.42
CA TYR A 130 1.59 -16.74 11.66
C TYR A 130 1.50 -15.29 12.14
N LEU A 131 0.71 -14.45 11.46
CA LEU A 131 0.50 -13.06 11.85
C LEU A 131 -0.15 -12.92 13.23
N ALA A 132 -1.14 -13.76 13.53
CA ALA A 132 -1.85 -13.74 14.81
C ALA A 132 -0.95 -14.16 15.98
N ASN A 133 -0.11 -15.19 15.79
CA ASN A 133 0.72 -15.74 16.85
C ASN A 133 2.00 -14.94 17.12
N THR A 134 2.50 -14.22 16.12
CA THR A 134 3.82 -13.58 16.20
C THR A 134 3.79 -12.05 16.27
N ASP A 135 2.61 -11.43 16.18
CA ASP A 135 2.44 -9.98 16.05
C ASP A 135 3.28 -9.36 14.92
N ALA A 136 3.57 -10.16 13.89
CA ALA A 136 4.30 -9.73 12.71
C ALA A 136 3.51 -8.66 11.94
N MET A 137 4.26 -7.76 11.30
CA MET A 137 3.65 -6.70 10.49
C MET A 137 3.25 -7.22 9.12
N LEU A 138 2.16 -6.70 8.58
CA LEU A 138 1.68 -7.04 7.24
C LEU A 138 1.91 -5.88 6.27
N PHE A 139 2.55 -6.17 5.15
CA PHE A 139 2.77 -5.24 4.05
C PHE A 139 2.04 -5.75 2.82
N ILE A 140 1.18 -4.91 2.23
CA ILE A 140 0.46 -5.24 1.00
C ILE A 140 0.80 -4.20 -0.05
N ASP A 141 1.38 -4.63 -1.15
CA ASP A 141 1.58 -3.79 -2.33
C ASP A 141 0.56 -4.12 -3.42
N ASP A 142 0.25 -3.13 -4.25
CA ASP A 142 -0.72 -3.22 -5.34
C ASP A 142 -2.04 -3.90 -4.95
N ALA A 143 -2.64 -3.48 -3.83
CA ALA A 143 -3.83 -4.11 -3.27
C ALA A 143 -5.05 -4.09 -4.20
N HIS A 144 -5.07 -3.19 -5.18
CA HIS A 144 -6.11 -3.12 -6.23
C HIS A 144 -6.04 -4.27 -7.24
N LYS A 145 -4.92 -5.01 -7.29
CA LYS A 145 -4.74 -6.20 -8.13
C LYS A 145 -5.09 -7.49 -7.41
N LEU A 146 -5.43 -7.43 -6.11
CA LEU A 146 -5.84 -8.59 -5.35
C LEU A 146 -7.23 -9.06 -5.80
N THR A 147 -7.29 -10.24 -6.41
CA THR A 147 -8.53 -10.86 -6.88
C THR A 147 -8.62 -12.32 -6.44
N GLY A 148 -9.83 -12.88 -6.45
CA GLY A 148 -10.10 -14.29 -6.16
C GLY A 148 -9.44 -14.79 -4.86
N ARG A 149 -8.64 -15.86 -4.98
CA ARG A 149 -7.97 -16.51 -3.85
C ARG A 149 -6.96 -15.61 -3.14
N LYS A 150 -6.19 -14.81 -3.88
CA LYS A 150 -5.24 -13.84 -3.31
C LYS A 150 -5.96 -12.83 -2.42
N ALA A 151 -7.10 -12.31 -2.87
CA ALA A 151 -7.91 -11.39 -2.08
C ALA A 151 -8.46 -12.03 -0.79
N GLN A 152 -8.86 -13.31 -0.84
CA GLN A 152 -9.33 -14.04 0.34
C GLN A 152 -8.22 -14.23 1.38
N ILE A 153 -7.02 -14.64 0.94
CA ILE A 153 -5.86 -14.83 1.82
C ILE A 153 -5.42 -13.48 2.42
N ALA A 154 -5.29 -12.44 1.59
CA ALA A 154 -4.95 -11.10 2.05
C ALA A 154 -5.98 -10.58 3.08
N ARG A 155 -7.27 -10.82 2.87
CA ARG A 155 -8.33 -10.49 3.85
C ARG A 155 -8.12 -11.19 5.19
N LYS A 156 -7.83 -12.50 5.21
CA LYS A 156 -7.54 -13.25 6.44
C LYS A 156 -6.30 -12.68 7.15
N CYS A 157 -5.25 -12.38 6.39
CA CYS A 157 -4.03 -11.77 6.92
C CYS A 157 -4.30 -10.38 7.53
N MET A 158 -5.10 -9.54 6.88
CA MET A 158 -5.46 -8.21 7.39
C MET A 158 -6.31 -8.25 8.66
N LEU A 159 -7.12 -9.30 8.83
CA LEU A 159 -7.89 -9.53 10.05
C LEU A 159 -6.98 -9.92 11.22
N ALA A 160 -6.01 -10.79 10.97
CA ALA A 160 -5.06 -11.28 11.97
C ALA A 160 -4.01 -10.23 12.36
N ALA A 161 -3.52 -9.43 11.41
CA ALA A 161 -2.45 -8.48 11.65
C ALA A 161 -2.87 -7.32 12.57
N THR A 162 -2.06 -7.04 13.58
CA THR A 162 -2.25 -5.89 14.48
C THR A 162 -1.90 -4.56 13.81
N LEU A 163 -0.88 -4.57 12.93
CA LEU A 163 -0.43 -3.41 12.17
C LEU A 163 -0.18 -3.81 10.72
N TRP A 164 -0.85 -3.11 9.81
CA TRP A 164 -0.68 -3.31 8.37
C TRP A 164 -0.40 -2.00 7.64
N LEU A 165 0.35 -2.12 6.55
CA LEU A 165 0.64 -1.06 5.59
C LEU A 165 0.20 -1.53 4.21
N VAL A 166 -0.73 -0.81 3.60
CA VAL A 166 -1.34 -1.17 2.32
C VAL A 166 -1.09 -0.06 1.32
N ALA A 167 -0.55 -0.40 0.16
CA ALA A 167 -0.46 0.48 -1.00
C ALA A 167 -1.53 0.11 -2.03
N VAL A 168 -2.27 1.12 -2.49
CA VAL A 168 -3.34 0.97 -3.49
C VAL A 168 -3.35 2.17 -4.43
N SER A 169 -3.83 2.02 -5.66
CA SER A 169 -3.97 3.15 -6.59
C SER A 169 -4.96 4.19 -6.06
N GLU A 170 -6.19 3.75 -5.81
CA GLU A 170 -7.24 4.56 -5.23
C GLU A 170 -8.01 3.72 -4.20
N GLU A 171 -8.51 4.36 -3.15
CA GLU A 171 -9.30 3.70 -2.11
C GLU A 171 -10.53 2.97 -2.70
N GLY A 172 -11.13 3.55 -3.74
CA GLY A 172 -12.27 2.96 -4.46
C GLY A 172 -11.93 1.69 -5.25
N ARG A 173 -10.65 1.44 -5.56
CA ARG A 173 -10.19 0.24 -6.29
C ARG A 173 -9.79 -0.90 -5.35
N LEU A 174 -9.93 -0.73 -4.04
CA LEU A 174 -9.75 -1.84 -3.11
C LEU A 174 -10.80 -2.94 -3.35
N PRO A 175 -10.43 -4.22 -3.21
CA PRO A 175 -11.39 -5.32 -3.31
C PRO A 175 -12.54 -5.13 -2.31
N PRO A 176 -13.81 -5.40 -2.70
CA PRO A 176 -14.97 -5.25 -1.82
C PRO A 176 -14.87 -6.05 -0.51
N SER A 177 -14.10 -7.13 -0.51
CA SER A 177 -13.88 -7.98 0.67
C SER A 177 -12.89 -7.38 1.69
N ILE A 178 -12.00 -6.50 1.24
CA ILE A 178 -10.96 -5.83 2.04
C ILE A 178 -11.41 -4.45 2.49
N ARG A 179 -12.14 -3.72 1.64
CA ARG A 179 -12.57 -2.34 1.90
C ARG A 179 -13.26 -2.15 3.28
N PRO A 180 -14.21 -3.00 3.72
CA PRO A 180 -14.81 -2.87 5.04
C PRO A 180 -13.81 -3.01 6.20
N LEU A 181 -12.71 -3.74 6.01
CA LEU A 181 -11.66 -3.88 7.03
C LEU A 181 -10.85 -2.61 7.17
N VAL A 182 -10.57 -1.95 6.05
CA VAL A 182 -9.89 -0.65 6.00
C VAL A 182 -10.77 0.39 6.70
N ASP A 183 -12.05 0.47 6.35
CA ASP A 183 -12.99 1.44 6.93
C ASP A 183 -13.11 1.26 8.46
N ARG A 184 -13.28 0.02 8.93
CA ARG A 184 -13.39 -0.30 10.37
C ARG A 184 -12.13 0.05 11.17
N ARG A 185 -10.94 -0.07 10.58
CA ARG A 185 -9.67 0.18 11.27
C ARG A 185 -9.29 1.67 11.30
N THR A 186 -9.95 2.53 10.53
CA THR A 186 -9.67 3.97 10.42
C THR A 186 -8.16 4.28 10.27
N PRO A 187 -7.50 3.73 9.21
CA PRO A 187 -6.07 3.88 9.02
C PRO A 187 -5.69 5.35 8.80
N GLN A 188 -4.41 5.65 8.97
CA GLN A 188 -3.85 6.90 8.44
C GLN A 188 -3.76 6.77 6.92
N ILE A 189 -4.55 7.59 6.22
CA ILE A 189 -4.56 7.65 4.76
C ILE A 189 -3.53 8.68 4.31
N THR A 190 -2.66 8.28 3.39
CA THR A 190 -1.64 9.14 2.78
C THR A 190 -1.80 9.10 1.27
N ASN A 191 -2.28 10.18 0.68
CA ASN A 191 -2.44 10.29 -0.78
C ASN A 191 -1.16 10.87 -1.41
N LEU A 192 -0.53 10.10 -2.29
CA LEU A 192 0.62 10.51 -3.09
C LEU A 192 0.13 11.12 -4.39
N GLU A 193 0.36 12.42 -4.51
CA GLU A 193 0.14 13.15 -5.75
C GLU A 193 1.14 12.64 -6.81
N SER A 194 0.64 12.36 -8.01
CA SER A 194 1.48 12.14 -9.18
C SER A 194 1.70 13.46 -9.89
N ASP A 195 2.94 13.77 -10.27
CA ASP A 195 3.26 14.88 -11.19
C ASP A 195 2.79 14.60 -12.63
N VAL A 196 2.17 13.45 -12.90
CA VAL A 196 1.72 13.08 -14.24
C VAL A 196 0.56 13.99 -14.66
N SER A 197 0.67 14.53 -15.87
CA SER A 197 -0.22 15.47 -16.56
C SER A 197 -1.68 15.02 -16.76
N TYR A 198 -2.13 13.94 -16.10
CA TYR A 198 -3.51 13.46 -16.16
C TYR A 198 -4.53 14.54 -15.74
N ASP A 199 -4.21 15.37 -14.74
CA ASP A 199 -5.10 16.48 -14.36
C ASP A 199 -5.01 17.67 -15.35
N ASN A 200 -3.82 17.97 -15.89
CA ASN A 200 -3.70 19.00 -16.94
C ASN A 200 -4.40 18.58 -18.24
N THR A 201 -4.48 17.29 -18.54
CA THR A 201 -5.17 16.79 -19.74
C THR A 201 -6.67 17.08 -19.66
N LYS A 202 -7.28 16.95 -18.47
CA LYS A 202 -8.67 17.34 -18.26
C LYS A 202 -8.87 18.84 -18.46
N VAL A 203 -7.98 19.66 -17.88
CA VAL A 203 -8.03 21.12 -18.04
C VAL A 203 -7.88 21.50 -19.51
N LEU A 204 -6.96 20.85 -20.23
CA LEU A 204 -6.74 21.05 -21.66
C LEU A 204 -7.99 20.67 -22.47
N ILE A 205 -8.58 19.48 -22.24
CA ILE A 205 -9.80 19.05 -22.95
C ILE A 205 -10.95 20.02 -22.68
N TRP A 206 -11.17 20.45 -21.44
CA TRP A 206 -12.20 21.42 -21.11
C TRP A 206 -11.92 22.82 -21.70
N SER A 207 -10.65 23.22 -21.78
CA SER A 207 -10.28 24.46 -22.48
C SER A 207 -10.55 24.37 -23.99
N LEU A 208 -10.36 23.20 -24.59
CA LEU A 208 -10.64 22.93 -26.00
C LEU A 208 -12.15 22.94 -26.26
N VAL A 209 -12.95 22.34 -25.37
CA VAL A 209 -14.42 22.43 -25.40
C VAL A 209 -14.88 23.89 -25.30
N ALA A 210 -14.31 24.67 -24.37
CA ALA A 210 -14.63 26.09 -24.24
C ALA A 210 -14.26 26.89 -25.51
N LEU A 211 -13.12 26.58 -26.14
CA LEU A 211 -12.69 27.21 -27.39
C LEU A 211 -13.61 26.86 -28.56
N CYS A 212 -14.06 25.60 -28.66
CA CYS A 212 -15.06 25.17 -29.65
C CYS A 212 -16.38 25.92 -29.49
N ILE A 213 -16.82 26.15 -28.25
CA ILE A 213 -18.03 26.93 -27.94
C ILE A 213 -17.88 28.39 -28.40
N VAL A 214 -16.75 29.04 -28.07
CA VAL A 214 -16.48 30.44 -28.46
C VAL A 214 -16.34 30.59 -29.97
N ALA A 215 -15.77 29.61 -30.65
CA ALA A 215 -15.62 29.59 -32.11
C ALA A 215 -16.91 29.23 -32.88
N GLY A 216 -18.03 28.98 -32.17
CA GLY A 216 -19.31 28.61 -32.79
C GLY A 216 -19.39 27.15 -33.26
N ALA A 217 -18.40 26.32 -32.96
CA ALA A 217 -18.34 24.89 -33.29
C ALA A 217 -18.97 24.03 -32.17
N TRP A 218 -20.24 24.30 -31.85
CA TRP A 218 -20.94 23.68 -30.71
C TRP A 218 -21.04 22.14 -30.81
N GLU A 219 -21.17 21.61 -32.03
CA GLU A 219 -21.23 20.16 -32.29
C GLU A 219 -19.92 19.45 -31.89
N ALA A 220 -18.77 20.03 -32.27
CA ALA A 220 -17.46 19.49 -31.90
C ALA A 220 -17.20 19.57 -30.40
N GLY A 221 -17.61 20.66 -29.75
CA GLY A 221 -17.55 20.81 -28.30
C GLY A 221 -18.39 19.76 -27.55
N ALA A 222 -19.60 19.48 -28.05
CA ALA A 222 -20.48 18.46 -27.46
C ALA A 222 -19.91 17.04 -27.58
N VAL A 223 -19.31 16.70 -28.73
CA VAL A 223 -18.66 15.39 -28.94
C VAL A 223 -17.45 15.22 -28.01
N LEU A 224 -16.57 16.23 -27.93
CA LEU A 224 -15.40 16.18 -27.06
C LEU A 224 -15.77 16.11 -25.57
N GLY A 225 -16.76 16.91 -25.14
CA GLY A 225 -17.28 16.87 -23.78
C GLY A 225 -17.92 15.53 -23.44
N GLY A 226 -18.72 14.97 -24.36
CA GLY A 226 -19.34 13.65 -24.21
C GLY A 226 -18.33 12.52 -24.06
N LEU A 227 -17.31 12.47 -24.92
CA LEU A 227 -16.22 11.48 -24.85
C LEU A 227 -15.46 11.58 -23.53
N GLN A 228 -15.16 12.80 -23.07
CA GLN A 228 -14.47 13.02 -21.80
C GLN A 228 -15.32 12.58 -20.60
N MET A 229 -16.63 12.83 -20.62
CA MET A 229 -17.54 12.35 -19.57
C MET A 229 -17.65 10.82 -19.54
N LEU A 230 -17.66 10.16 -20.70
CA LEU A 230 -17.67 8.69 -20.78
C LEU A 230 -16.35 8.07 -20.27
N GLY A 231 -15.21 8.71 -20.56
CA GLY A 231 -13.88 8.26 -20.10
C GLY A 231 -13.56 8.53 -18.63
N THR A 232 -14.38 9.32 -17.92
CA THR A 232 -14.14 9.71 -16.51
C THR A 232 -15.03 9.00 -15.49
N GLY A 233 -15.89 8.08 -15.93
CA GLY A 233 -16.78 7.32 -15.06
C GLY A 233 -16.04 6.46 -14.02
N ARG A 234 -16.71 6.16 -12.89
CA ARG A 234 -16.19 5.31 -11.79
C ARG A 234 -15.80 3.88 -12.22
N ARG A 235 -16.16 3.48 -13.44
CA ARG A 235 -15.84 2.19 -14.09
C ARG A 235 -15.01 2.34 -15.37
N ALA A 236 -14.57 3.55 -15.72
CA ALA A 236 -13.77 3.75 -16.91
C ALA A 236 -12.48 2.93 -16.79
N SER A 237 -12.21 2.13 -17.82
CA SER A 237 -10.97 1.37 -17.95
C SER A 237 -9.83 2.37 -18.11
N ARG A 238 -9.14 2.68 -17.02
CA ARG A 238 -7.81 3.28 -17.13
C ARG A 238 -6.85 2.18 -17.52
N ALA A 239 -5.99 2.46 -18.50
CA ALA A 239 -4.88 1.58 -18.82
C ALA A 239 -4.10 1.33 -17.53
N ASP A 240 -3.95 0.05 -17.18
CA ASP A 240 -3.30 -0.42 -15.96
C ASP A 240 -1.77 -0.36 -16.05
#